data_AF-A0A1H9TIB2-F1
#
_entry.id   AF-A0A1H9TIB2-F1
#
_cell.length_a   1.000
_cell.length_b   1.000
_cell.length_c   1.000
_cell.angle_alpha   90.00
_cell.angle_beta   90.00
_cell.angle_gamma   90.00
#
_symmetry.space_group_name_H-M   'P 1'
#
loop_
_entity.id
_entity.type
_entity.pdbx_description
1 polymer ?
#
loop_
_entity_poly.entity_id
_entity_poly.type
_entity_poly.pdbx_seq_one_letter_code
_entity_poly.pdbx_strand_id
1 'polypeptide(L)'
;MKKVIKVILVLMLIFNIFSTVRYGIDTFGEKDIDCEKVTITDKYEIGAGVRGTSDYMEGENEDGYYKIVGSDYDIGDTVKIYQNADSVGANGSDPQWYTSREKAEGVSTAGFVFFTILTIINAIIVKKVLKPQKNVT
;
A
#
# COMPACT_ATOMS: atom_id res chain seq x y z
N MET A 1 8.05 -7.63 31.86
CA MET A 1 7.04 -7.92 30.81
C MET A 1 5.96 -6.85 30.63
N LYS A 2 5.09 -6.54 31.63
CA LYS A 2 3.99 -5.56 31.44
C LYS A 2 4.42 -4.15 30.98
N LYS A 3 5.56 -3.63 31.47
CA LYS A 3 6.10 -2.33 31.02
C LYS A 3 6.62 -2.37 29.57
N VAL A 4 7.28 -3.46 29.17
CA VAL A 4 7.79 -3.65 27.80
C VAL A 4 6.63 -3.72 26.80
N ILE A 5 5.57 -4.47 27.12
CA ILE A 5 4.36 -4.54 26.28
C ILE A 5 3.72 -3.15 26.10
N LYS A 6 3.66 -2.35 27.18
CA LYS A 6 3.16 -0.96 27.10
C LYS A 6 3.98 -0.10 26.15
N VAL A 7 5.31 -0.20 26.21
CA VAL A 7 6.21 0.52 25.31
C VAL A 7 6.00 0.08 23.86
N ILE A 8 5.91 -1.23 23.60
CA ILE A 8 5.66 -1.77 22.25
C ILE A 8 4.33 -1.25 21.69
N LEU A 9 3.24 -1.28 22.47
CA LEU A 9 1.94 -0.79 22.02
C LEU A 9 1.97 0.71 21.67
N VAL A 10 2.69 1.52 22.44
CA VAL A 10 2.87 2.95 22.15
C VAL A 10 3.69 3.15 20.87
N LEU A 11 4.79 2.41 20.68
CA LEU A 11 5.59 2.46 19.45
C LEU A 11 4.77 2.04 18.22
N MET A 12 3.95 0.98 18.34
CA MET A 12 3.03 0.57 17.27
C MET A 12 1.98 1.64 16.97
N LEU A 13 1.50 2.37 17.99
CA LEU A 13 0.54 3.46 17.78
C LEU A 13 1.21 4.62 17.01
N ILE A 14 2.43 5.00 17.39
CA ILE A 14 3.21 6.03 16.69
C ILE A 14 3.43 5.62 15.23
N PHE A 15 3.83 4.36 14.98
CA PHE A 15 3.99 3.83 13.64
C PHE A 15 2.68 3.90 12.83
N ASN A 16 1.56 3.46 13.39
CA ASN A 16 0.27 3.51 12.69
C ASN A 16 -0.14 4.95 12.36
N ILE A 17 0.05 5.90 13.27
CA ILE A 17 -0.22 7.33 13.02
C ILE A 17 0.65 7.84 11.87
N PHE A 18 1.96 7.55 11.90
CA PHE A 18 2.87 7.96 10.83
C PHE A 18 2.45 7.40 9.47
N SER A 19 2.11 6.11 9.41
CA SER A 19 1.59 5.47 8.20
C SER A 19 0.28 6.11 7.75
N THR A 20 -0.68 6.37 8.65
CA THR A 20 -1.93 7.06 8.32
C THR A 20 -1.68 8.42 7.68
N VAL A 21 -0.74 9.21 8.23
CA VAL A 21 -0.39 10.51 7.67
C VAL A 21 0.24 10.36 6.29
N ARG A 22 1.20 9.45 6.12
CA ARG A 22 1.86 9.20 4.83
C ARG A 22 0.85 8.81 3.75
N TYR A 23 0.02 7.80 4.00
CA TYR A 23 -1.02 7.39 3.05
C TYR A 23 -2.10 8.46 2.86
N GLY A 24 -2.36 9.29 3.87
CA GLY A 24 -3.28 10.42 3.77
C GLY A 24 -2.77 11.49 2.80
N ILE A 25 -1.48 11.83 2.86
CA ILE A 25 -0.84 12.72 1.88
C ILE A 25 -0.97 12.12 0.47
N ASP A 26 -0.64 10.84 0.29
CA ASP A 26 -0.73 10.19 -1.02
C ASP A 26 -2.19 10.07 -1.54
N THR A 27 -3.19 10.10 -0.65
CA THR A 27 -4.62 9.98 -0.99
C THR A 27 -5.24 11.32 -1.37
N PHE A 28 -4.96 12.37 -0.58
CA PHE A 28 -5.60 13.68 -0.67
C PHE A 28 -4.70 14.77 -1.27
N GLY A 29 -3.41 14.49 -1.42
CA GLY A 29 -2.46 15.39 -2.07
C GLY A 29 -2.71 15.50 -3.58
N GLU A 30 -2.05 16.49 -4.18
CA GLU A 30 -1.91 16.52 -5.64
C GLU A 30 -1.15 15.27 -6.08
N LYS A 31 -1.65 14.61 -7.13
CA LYS A 31 -1.11 13.33 -7.58
C LYS A 31 -0.27 13.55 -8.82
N ASP A 32 1.03 13.26 -8.73
CA ASP A 32 1.87 13.16 -9.89
C ASP A 32 1.72 11.76 -10.51
N ILE A 33 1.08 11.70 -11.67
CA ILE A 33 0.80 10.44 -12.36
C ILE A 33 1.71 10.32 -13.57
N ASP A 34 2.71 9.47 -13.43
CA ASP A 34 3.54 9.03 -14.53
C ASP A 34 2.78 8.08 -15.44
N CYS A 35 3.13 8.10 -16.73
CA CYS A 35 2.56 7.17 -17.68
C CYS A 35 3.58 6.72 -18.71
N GLU A 36 3.56 5.42 -19.01
CA GLU A 36 4.44 4.80 -19.97
C GLU A 36 3.66 3.99 -20.99
N LYS A 37 4.27 3.77 -22.17
CA LYS A 37 3.73 2.86 -23.18
C LYS A 37 4.66 1.66 -23.29
N VAL A 38 4.12 0.48 -23.01
CA VAL A 38 4.90 -0.77 -22.92
C VAL A 38 4.25 -1.86 -23.77
N THR A 39 5.05 -2.81 -24.22
CA THR A 39 4.54 -4.05 -24.83
C THR A 39 4.53 -5.14 -23.79
N ILE A 40 3.41 -5.84 -23.63
CA ILE A 40 3.30 -6.95 -22.68
C ILE A 40 4.18 -8.12 -23.15
N THR A 41 5.10 -8.54 -22.29
CA THR A 41 6.06 -9.61 -22.57
C THR A 41 5.75 -10.90 -21.80
N ASP A 42 5.14 -10.78 -20.63
CA ASP A 42 4.81 -11.94 -19.78
C ASP A 42 3.54 -11.72 -18.94
N LYS A 43 2.96 -12.82 -18.45
CA LYS A 43 1.82 -12.85 -17.52
C LYS A 43 2.08 -13.91 -16.45
N TYR A 44 1.98 -13.52 -15.18
CA TYR A 44 2.24 -14.44 -14.08
C TYR A 44 1.38 -14.14 -12.86
N GLU A 45 1.16 -15.15 -12.03
CA GLU A 45 0.44 -15.03 -10.77
C GLU A 45 1.43 -15.13 -9.60
N ILE A 46 1.32 -14.21 -8.63
CA ILE A 46 2.03 -14.32 -7.36
C ILE A 46 1.03 -14.69 -6.28
N GLY A 47 1.42 -15.69 -5.49
CA GLY A 47 0.66 -16.18 -4.35
C GLY A 47 0.01 -17.51 -4.66
N ALA A 48 0.30 -18.52 -3.84
CA ALA A 48 -0.40 -19.80 -3.86
C ALA A 48 -0.87 -20.09 -2.42
N GLY A 49 -2.18 -20.15 -2.20
CA GLY A 49 -2.78 -20.54 -0.92
C GLY A 49 -3.83 -19.57 -0.35
N VAL A 50 -4.01 -19.61 0.98
CA VAL A 50 -5.14 -18.99 1.72
C VAL A 50 -5.20 -17.46 1.62
N ARG A 51 -4.13 -16.80 1.13
CA ARG A 51 -4.01 -15.33 1.09
C ARG A 51 -4.48 -14.69 -0.24
N GLY A 52 -4.95 -15.50 -1.18
CA GLY A 52 -5.36 -15.07 -2.52
C GLY A 52 -4.25 -15.16 -3.55
N THR A 53 -4.63 -15.29 -4.82
CA THR A 53 -3.77 -15.12 -5.99
C THR A 53 -3.82 -13.66 -6.41
N SER A 54 -2.72 -13.13 -6.95
CA SER A 54 -2.67 -11.81 -7.55
C SER A 54 -2.01 -11.92 -8.92
N ASP A 55 -2.73 -11.47 -9.94
CA ASP A 55 -2.26 -11.52 -11.31
C ASP A 55 -1.42 -10.29 -11.63
N TYR A 56 -0.36 -10.53 -12.39
CA TYR A 56 0.53 -9.50 -12.89
C TYR A 56 0.85 -9.74 -14.37
N MET A 57 1.22 -8.65 -15.02
CA MET A 57 1.83 -8.65 -16.34
C MET A 57 3.20 -8.00 -16.24
N GLU A 58 4.11 -8.43 -17.09
CA GLU A 58 5.36 -7.73 -17.36
C GLU A 58 5.21 -6.98 -18.68
N GLY A 59 5.60 -5.70 -18.68
CA GLY A 59 5.71 -4.90 -19.90
C GLY A 59 7.13 -4.38 -20.08
N GLU A 60 7.55 -4.22 -21.33
CA GLU A 60 8.86 -3.69 -21.68
C GLU A 60 8.73 -2.49 -22.64
N ASN A 61 9.60 -1.50 -22.47
CA ASN A 61 9.86 -0.43 -23.43
C ASN A 61 11.37 -0.09 -23.47
N GLU A 62 11.75 0.99 -24.15
CA GLU A 62 13.15 1.42 -24.28
C GLU A 62 13.81 1.79 -22.94
N ASP A 63 13.01 2.13 -21.92
CA ASP A 63 13.46 2.53 -20.59
C ASP A 63 13.55 1.34 -19.61
N GLY A 64 13.01 0.17 -19.97
CA GLY A 64 13.20 -1.08 -19.22
C GLY A 64 11.92 -1.91 -19.01
N TYR A 65 11.90 -2.65 -17.89
CA TYR A 65 10.84 -3.60 -17.52
C TYR A 65 9.92 -3.02 -16.45
N TYR A 66 8.63 -3.32 -16.57
CA TYR A 66 7.56 -2.78 -15.74
C TYR A 66 6.70 -3.91 -15.22
N LYS A 67 6.50 -3.93 -13.90
CA LYS A 67 5.54 -4.80 -13.24
C LYS A 67 4.17 -4.14 -13.20
N ILE A 68 3.20 -4.77 -13.86
CA ILE A 68 1.86 -4.22 -14.06
C ILE A 68 0.86 -5.09 -13.30
N VAL A 69 0.01 -4.49 -12.47
CA VAL A 69 -0.99 -5.22 -11.68
C VAL A 69 -2.21 -5.54 -12.53
N GLY A 70 -2.63 -6.81 -12.52
CA GLY A 70 -3.77 -7.34 -13.26
C GLY A 70 -3.38 -8.25 -14.42
N SER A 71 -4.38 -8.70 -15.17
CA SER A 71 -4.23 -9.66 -16.28
C SER A 71 -5.03 -9.26 -17.53
N ASP A 72 -5.42 -7.99 -17.62
CA ASP A 72 -6.40 -7.43 -18.57
C ASP A 72 -5.95 -7.49 -20.06
N TYR A 73 -4.66 -7.70 -20.34
CA TYR A 73 -4.08 -7.67 -21.69
C TYR A 73 -3.26 -8.91 -22.00
N ASP A 74 -3.05 -9.19 -23.29
CA ASP A 74 -2.32 -10.37 -23.76
C ASP A 74 -0.88 -10.04 -24.17
N ILE A 75 -0.04 -11.08 -24.21
CA ILE A 75 1.36 -10.95 -24.62
C ILE A 75 1.43 -10.45 -26.07
N GLY A 76 2.22 -9.41 -26.30
CA GLY A 76 2.33 -8.69 -27.56
C GLY A 76 1.47 -7.44 -27.65
N ASP A 77 0.52 -7.23 -26.73
CA ASP A 77 -0.28 -6.01 -26.70
C ASP A 77 0.58 -4.81 -26.28
N THR A 78 0.40 -3.68 -26.96
CA THR A 78 0.99 -2.41 -26.53
C THR A 78 -0.02 -1.59 -25.74
N VAL A 79 0.28 -1.36 -24.47
CA VAL A 79 -0.63 -0.74 -23.50
C VAL A 79 -0.04 0.51 -22.89
N LYS A 80 -0.91 1.43 -22.48
CA LYS A 80 -0.54 2.59 -21.67
C LYS A 80 -0.72 2.25 -20.19
N ILE A 81 0.33 2.39 -19.41
CA ILE A 81 0.36 2.11 -17.97
C ILE A 81 0.56 3.39 -17.17
N TYR A 82 0.15 3.37 -15.91
CA TYR A 82 0.15 4.52 -15.01
C TYR A 82 0.72 4.15 -13.66
N GLN A 83 1.45 5.07 -13.05
CA GLN A 83 1.92 4.96 -11.68
C GLN A 83 1.78 6.31 -10.99
N ASN A 84 1.38 6.29 -9.72
CA ASN A 84 1.44 7.49 -8.88
C ASN A 84 2.86 7.60 -8.30
N ALA A 85 3.65 8.54 -8.82
CA ALA A 85 5.06 8.72 -8.47
C ALA A 85 5.27 8.98 -6.97
N ASP A 86 4.30 9.64 -6.33
CA ASP A 86 4.33 9.96 -4.91
C ASP A 86 3.91 8.79 -4.02
N SER A 87 3.30 7.75 -4.60
CA SER A 87 2.80 6.61 -3.84
C SER A 87 3.94 5.83 -3.17
N VAL A 88 3.64 5.26 -1.99
CA VAL A 88 4.53 4.29 -1.34
C VAL A 88 4.93 3.14 -2.27
N GLY A 89 4.04 2.75 -3.20
CA GLY A 89 4.30 1.69 -4.17
C GLY A 89 5.36 2.05 -5.21
N ALA A 90 5.40 3.30 -5.68
CA ALA A 90 6.36 3.75 -6.70
C ALA A 90 7.79 3.82 -6.16
N ASN A 91 7.95 4.27 -4.92
CA ASN A 91 9.26 4.43 -4.27
C ASN A 91 9.73 3.18 -3.50
N GLY A 92 9.05 2.05 -3.68
CA GLY A 92 9.36 0.78 -3.03
C GLY A 92 10.44 -0.01 -3.75
N SER A 93 10.82 -1.16 -3.18
CA SER A 93 11.75 -2.12 -3.81
C SER A 93 11.13 -2.92 -4.96
N ASP A 94 9.80 -2.80 -5.16
CA ASP A 94 9.03 -3.52 -6.17
C ASP A 94 7.95 -2.57 -6.73
N PRO A 95 8.32 -1.60 -7.57
CA PRO A 95 7.40 -0.60 -8.10
C PRO A 95 6.30 -1.23 -8.95
N GLN A 96 5.06 -0.80 -8.72
CA GLN A 96 3.88 -1.35 -9.39
C GLN A 96 3.21 -0.30 -10.28
N TRP A 97 2.83 -0.74 -11.47
CA TRP A 97 2.12 0.04 -12.47
C TRP A 97 0.71 -0.52 -12.69
N TYR A 98 -0.17 0.31 -13.23
CA TYR A 98 -1.58 -0.04 -13.42
C TYR A 98 -2.03 0.30 -14.84
N THR A 99 -2.93 -0.51 -15.38
CA THR A 99 -3.54 -0.30 -16.70
C THR A 99 -4.58 0.82 -16.73
N SER A 100 -4.93 1.38 -15.56
CA SER A 100 -5.89 2.47 -15.42
C SER A 100 -5.36 3.56 -14.50
N ARG A 101 -5.53 4.82 -14.92
CA ARG A 101 -5.24 6.00 -14.10
C ARG A 101 -6.01 5.99 -12.79
N GLU A 102 -7.29 5.63 -12.82
CA GLU A 102 -8.13 5.57 -11.61
C GLU A 102 -7.56 4.56 -10.59
N LYS A 103 -7.06 3.41 -11.06
CA LYS A 103 -6.42 2.41 -10.19
C LYS A 103 -5.13 2.98 -9.58
N ALA A 104 -4.27 3.61 -10.38
CA ALA A 104 -3.03 4.23 -9.89
C ALA A 104 -3.31 5.33 -8.85
N GLU A 105 -4.38 6.11 -9.03
CA GLU A 105 -4.81 7.14 -8.10
C GLU A 105 -5.48 6.59 -6.82
N GLY A 106 -6.08 5.41 -6.89
CA GLY A 106 -6.89 4.82 -5.82
C GLY A 106 -6.14 3.94 -4.81
N VAL A 107 -4.93 3.47 -5.14
CA VAL A 107 -4.13 2.56 -4.29
C VAL A 107 -3.82 3.17 -2.93
N SER A 108 -3.51 4.46 -2.89
CA SER A 108 -3.23 5.19 -1.65
C SER A 108 -4.42 5.21 -0.69
N THR A 109 -5.65 5.27 -1.22
CA THR A 109 -6.89 5.31 -0.44
C THR A 109 -7.08 4.06 0.42
N ALA A 110 -6.79 2.88 -0.15
CA ALA A 110 -6.92 1.61 0.57
C ALA A 110 -5.95 1.55 1.76
N GLY A 111 -4.70 1.95 1.56
CA GLY A 111 -3.69 2.06 2.62
C GLY A 111 -4.11 3.05 3.71
N PHE A 112 -4.61 4.23 3.32
CA PHE A 112 -5.09 5.24 4.24
C PHE A 112 -6.21 4.71 5.15
N VAL A 113 -7.23 4.06 4.58
CA VAL A 113 -8.35 3.48 5.32
C VAL A 113 -7.85 2.40 6.29
N PHE A 114 -7.00 1.48 5.82
CA PHE A 114 -6.47 0.39 6.63
C PHE A 114 -5.70 0.90 7.85
N PHE A 115 -4.72 1.80 7.64
CA PHE A 115 -3.93 2.35 8.73
C PHE A 115 -4.75 3.24 9.67
N THR A 116 -5.77 3.94 9.16
CA THR A 116 -6.71 4.71 10.01
C THR A 116 -7.45 3.78 10.99
N ILE A 117 -7.97 2.65 10.51
CA ILE A 117 -8.64 1.66 11.36
C ILE A 117 -7.66 1.10 12.40
N LEU A 118 -6.45 0.72 11.99
CA LEU A 118 -5.42 0.22 12.92
C LEU A 118 -5.02 1.26 13.97
N THR A 119 -4.91 2.53 13.58
CA THR A 119 -4.64 3.64 14.51
C THR A 119 -5.74 3.75 15.56
N ILE A 120 -7.01 3.73 15.16
CA ILE A 120 -8.16 3.82 16.08
C ILE A 120 -8.17 2.62 17.05
N ILE A 121 -8.06 1.39 16.53
CA ILE A 121 -8.05 0.17 17.36
C ILE A 121 -6.90 0.22 18.37
N ASN A 122 -5.69 0.55 17.91
CA ASN A 122 -4.52 0.58 18.77
C ASN A 122 -4.62 1.70 19.82
N ALA A 123 -5.16 2.87 19.48
CA ALA A 123 -5.41 3.95 20.43
C ALA A 123 -6.37 3.51 21.55
N ILE A 124 -7.43 2.76 21.21
CA ILE A 124 -8.37 2.19 22.20
C ILE A 124 -7.66 1.21 23.13
N ILE A 125 -6.80 0.34 22.60
CA ILE A 125 -6.02 -0.64 23.37
C ILE A 125 -5.04 0.08 24.31
N VAL A 126 -4.24 1.01 23.79
CA VAL A 126 -3.29 1.83 24.57
C VAL A 126 -4.01 2.56 25.69
N LYS A 127 -5.15 3.20 25.41
CA LYS A 127 -5.97 3.87 26.43
C LYS A 127 -6.44 2.89 27.52
N LYS A 128 -6.87 1.68 27.17
CA LYS A 128 -7.30 0.66 28.15
C LYS A 128 -6.13 0.16 29.00
N VAL A 129 -4.96 -0.09 28.41
CA VAL A 129 -3.80 -0.68 29.09
C VAL A 129 -3.04 0.35 29.95
N LEU A 130 -3.09 1.63 29.58
CA LEU A 130 -2.48 2.73 30.34
C LEU A 130 -3.40 3.35 31.40
N LYS A 131 -4.69 2.98 31.45
CA LYS A 131 -5.58 3.44 32.53
C LYS A 131 -4.96 3.10 33.89
N PRO A 132 -4.85 4.09 34.80
CA PRO A 132 -4.42 3.80 36.17
C PRO A 132 -5.43 2.83 36.80
N GLN A 133 -4.95 1.76 37.43
CA GLN A 133 -5.81 0.96 38.28
C GLN A 133 -6.28 1.88 39.40
N LYS A 134 -7.60 2.10 39.50
CA LYS A 134 -8.16 2.75 40.69
C LYS A 134 -7.77 1.85 41.86
N ASN A 135 -6.93 2.36 42.76
CA ASN A 135 -6.72 1.72 44.04
C ASN A 135 -8.08 1.76 44.75
N VAL A 136 -8.72 0.60 44.84
CA VAL A 136 -9.86 0.39 45.72
C VAL A 136 -9.25 0.19 47.11
N THR A 137 -9.17 1.28 47.87
CA THR A 137 -9.03 1.24 49.33
C THR A 137 -10.37 0.97 49.96
#